data_AF-A0A850SMI7-F1
#
_entry.id   AF-A0A850SMI7-F1
#
_cell.length_a   1.000
_cell.length_b   1.000
_cell.length_c   1.000
_cell.angle_alpha   90.00
_cell.angle_beta   90.00
_cell.angle_gamma   90.00
#
_symmetry.space_group_name_H-M   'P 1'
#
loop_
_entity.id
_entity.type
_entity.pdbx_description
1 polymer ?
#
loop_
_entity_poly.entity_id
_entity_poly.type
_entity_poly.pdbx_seq_one_letter_code
_entity_poly.pdbx_strand_id
1 'polypeptide(L)'
;MTPAPVSIPPPQVFRAPLAARIGVSACAVFISALALFLILAAGASFTIGAAFGLFMALIAAIMTALAALVVKEAVSRWRLYARLEGGRLTALLPLRRGFIEQKRVGVDIAVSDYDHIETRLEVFSALGVTTAQRAYALVKPNGERFFLGADREMLTPFFEKLVNAIVSRTGLKVADLGMVDGDPGFLLVARQSVPDWSSASLSEAEIEVRNRRRARTPQILIAIALTVTLARALGGH
;
A
#
# COMPACT_ATOMS: atom_id res chain seq x y z
N MET A 1 42.51 -5.54 31.48
CA MET A 1 41.54 -4.70 30.77
C MET A 1 40.37 -5.59 30.36
N THR A 2 39.27 -5.55 31.10
CA THR A 2 38.04 -6.28 30.77
C THR A 2 37.38 -5.57 29.60
N PRO A 3 37.05 -6.24 28.47
CA PRO A 3 36.32 -5.61 27.39
C PRO A 3 34.97 -5.13 27.93
N ALA A 4 34.60 -3.88 27.60
CA ALA A 4 33.30 -3.32 27.98
C ALA A 4 32.18 -4.23 27.43
N PRO A 5 31.12 -4.50 28.21
CA PRO A 5 30.01 -5.32 27.73
C PRO A 5 29.42 -4.67 26.47
N VAL A 6 29.39 -5.44 25.38
CA VAL A 6 28.73 -5.03 24.13
C VAL A 6 27.25 -4.84 24.46
N SER A 7 26.81 -3.59 24.55
CA SER A 7 25.42 -3.26 24.84
C SER A 7 24.56 -3.65 23.64
N ILE A 8 23.77 -4.70 23.79
CA ILE A 8 22.79 -5.10 22.77
C ILE A 8 21.73 -3.99 22.72
N PRO A 9 21.48 -3.36 21.54
CA PRO A 9 20.45 -2.34 21.43
C PRO A 9 19.08 -2.90 21.86
N PRO A 10 18.25 -2.11 22.56
CA PRO A 10 16.95 -2.59 23.00
C PRO A 10 16.07 -3.01 21.82
N PRO A 11 15.13 -3.94 22.01
CA PRO A 11 14.23 -4.36 20.93
C PRO A 11 13.45 -3.16 20.37
N GLN A 12 13.44 -3.01 19.04
CA GLN A 12 12.61 -2.02 18.37
C GLN A 12 11.41 -2.71 17.74
N VAL A 13 10.21 -2.20 18.05
CA VAL A 13 8.95 -2.74 17.56
C VAL A 13 8.28 -1.74 16.64
N PHE A 14 7.92 -2.20 15.45
CA PHE A 14 7.25 -1.44 14.42
C PHE A 14 5.82 -1.96 14.26
N ARG A 15 4.87 -1.04 14.32
CA ARG A 15 3.45 -1.27 13.99
C ARG A 15 2.93 -0.10 13.18
N ALA A 16 1.88 -0.34 12.41
CA ALA A 16 1.14 0.77 11.80
C ALA A 16 0.63 1.73 12.91
N PRO A 17 0.68 3.06 12.68
CA PRO A 17 0.20 4.04 13.66
C PRO A 17 -1.22 3.72 14.12
N LEU A 18 -1.52 3.91 15.42
CA LEU A 18 -2.83 3.57 15.97
C LEU A 18 -3.95 4.36 15.27
N ALA A 19 -3.75 5.66 15.04
CA ALA A 19 -4.69 6.50 14.29
C ALA A 19 -4.97 5.94 12.89
N ALA A 20 -3.92 5.48 12.18
CA ALA A 20 -4.05 4.91 10.85
C ALA A 20 -4.79 3.56 10.85
N ARG A 21 -4.67 2.76 11.92
CA ARG A 21 -5.39 1.49 12.12
C ARG A 21 -6.86 1.73 12.45
N ILE A 22 -7.16 2.64 13.37
CA ILE A 22 -8.52 3.01 13.74
C ILE A 22 -9.25 3.66 12.56
N GLY A 23 -8.61 4.64 11.90
CA GLY A 23 -9.22 5.36 10.79
C GLY A 23 -9.61 4.45 9.62
N VAL A 24 -8.73 3.52 9.23
CA VAL A 24 -9.06 2.56 8.17
C VAL A 24 -10.12 1.56 8.61
N SER A 25 -10.15 1.14 9.87
CA SER A 25 -11.19 0.27 10.41
C SER A 25 -12.56 0.95 10.44
N ALA A 26 -12.63 2.21 10.87
CA ALA A 26 -13.85 3.00 10.83
C ALA A 26 -14.37 3.17 9.40
N CYS A 27 -13.46 3.48 8.46
CA CYS A 27 -13.77 3.54 7.03
C CYS A 27 -14.28 2.19 6.49
N ALA A 28 -13.65 1.08 6.87
CA ALA A 28 -14.09 -0.27 6.48
C ALA A 28 -15.51 -0.57 6.98
N VAL A 29 -15.82 -0.26 8.24
CA VAL A 29 -17.16 -0.44 8.82
C VAL A 29 -18.19 0.42 8.08
N PHE A 30 -17.90 1.71 7.88
CA PHE A 30 -18.79 2.64 7.19
C PHE A 30 -19.11 2.20 5.76
N ILE A 31 -18.08 1.88 4.96
CA ILE A 31 -18.26 1.46 3.57
C ILE A 31 -18.98 0.10 3.50
N SER A 32 -18.71 -0.82 4.43
CA SER A 32 -19.41 -2.11 4.49
C SER A 32 -20.89 -1.93 4.83
N ALA A 33 -21.22 -1.04 5.78
CA ALA A 33 -22.60 -0.71 6.11
C ALA A 33 -23.33 -0.06 4.93
N LEU A 34 -22.68 0.88 4.22
CA LEU A 34 -23.21 1.49 3.02
C LEU A 34 -23.44 0.48 1.89
N ALA A 35 -22.49 -0.46 1.68
CA ALA A 35 -22.66 -1.53 0.72
C ALA A 35 -23.85 -2.43 1.05
N LEU A 36 -24.01 -2.82 2.33
CA LEU A 36 -25.15 -3.60 2.78
C LEU A 36 -26.47 -2.86 2.57
N PHE A 37 -26.54 -1.58 2.92
CA PHE A 37 -27.71 -0.75 2.67
C PHE A 37 -28.09 -0.72 1.18
N LEU A 38 -27.10 -0.55 0.29
CA LEU A 38 -27.34 -0.52 -1.16
C LEU A 38 -27.80 -1.88 -1.72
N ILE A 39 -27.32 -3.00 -1.16
CA ILE A 39 -27.81 -4.34 -1.51
C ILE A 39 -29.30 -4.45 -1.16
N LEU A 40 -29.70 -4.04 0.04
CA LEU A 40 -31.10 -4.06 0.48
C LEU A 40 -31.97 -3.12 -0.37
N ALA A 41 -31.48 -1.91 -0.64
CA ALA A 41 -32.16 -0.95 -1.50
C ALA A 41 -32.34 -1.49 -2.93
N ALA A 42 -31.32 -2.15 -3.48
CA ALA A 42 -31.42 -2.79 -4.79
C ALA A 42 -32.51 -3.87 -4.81
N GLY A 43 -32.58 -4.71 -3.77
CA GLY A 43 -33.64 -5.70 -3.60
C GLY A 43 -35.04 -5.09 -3.59
N ALA A 44 -35.22 -4.00 -2.84
CA ALA A 44 -36.49 -3.25 -2.81
C ALA A 44 -36.80 -2.59 -4.16
N SER A 45 -35.81 -2.05 -4.87
CA SER A 45 -36.00 -1.38 -6.16
C SER A 45 -36.59 -2.26 -7.26
N PHE A 46 -36.47 -3.59 -7.17
CA PHE A 46 -37.12 -4.51 -8.10
C PHE A 46 -38.65 -4.45 -8.04
N THR A 47 -39.25 -3.99 -6.92
CA THR A 47 -40.70 -3.79 -6.83
C THR A 47 -41.16 -2.55 -7.60
N ILE A 48 -40.26 -1.60 -7.87
CA ILE A 48 -40.54 -0.39 -8.65
C ILE A 48 -40.33 -0.68 -10.14
N GLY A 49 -39.30 -1.45 -10.48
CA GLY A 49 -39.07 -1.90 -11.85
C GLY A 49 -37.73 -2.59 -12.02
N ALA A 50 -37.69 -3.57 -12.92
CA ALA A 50 -36.50 -4.41 -13.14
C ALA A 50 -35.26 -3.60 -13.55
N ALA A 51 -35.42 -2.60 -14.43
CA ALA A 51 -34.30 -1.77 -14.87
C ALA A 51 -33.68 -0.96 -13.71
N PHE A 52 -34.52 -0.39 -12.84
CA PHE A 52 -34.04 0.37 -11.68
C PHE A 52 -33.41 -0.54 -10.63
N GLY A 53 -34.00 -1.72 -10.39
CA GLY A 53 -33.41 -2.77 -9.54
C GLY A 53 -32.02 -3.20 -10.01
N LEU A 54 -31.85 -3.47 -11.32
CA LEU A 54 -30.57 -3.84 -11.91
C LEU A 54 -29.52 -2.72 -11.79
N PHE A 55 -29.91 -1.46 -12.03
CA PHE A 55 -29.02 -0.32 -11.87
C PHE A 55 -28.52 -0.19 -10.42
N MET A 56 -29.42 -0.28 -9.43
CA MET A 56 -29.05 -0.25 -8.02
C MET A 56 -28.20 -1.44 -7.62
N ALA A 57 -28.47 -2.64 -8.16
CA ALA A 57 -27.66 -3.83 -7.93
C ALA A 57 -26.22 -3.66 -8.44
N LEU A 58 -26.03 -3.01 -9.60
CA LEU A 58 -24.70 -2.70 -10.12
C LEU A 58 -23.93 -1.75 -9.19
N ILE A 59 -24.58 -0.70 -8.69
CA ILE A 59 -23.97 0.22 -7.71
C ILE A 59 -23.60 -0.54 -6.43
N ALA A 60 -24.51 -1.39 -5.93
CA ALA A 60 -24.26 -2.21 -4.75
C ALA A 60 -23.07 -3.17 -4.95
N ALA A 61 -22.93 -3.78 -6.13
CA ALA A 61 -21.81 -4.65 -6.46
C ALA A 61 -20.47 -3.88 -6.45
N ILE A 62 -20.43 -2.68 -7.05
CA ILE A 62 -19.23 -1.82 -7.03
C ILE A 62 -18.86 -1.44 -5.59
N MET A 63 -19.85 -1.01 -4.79
CA MET A 63 -19.63 -0.63 -3.39
C MET A 63 -19.18 -1.81 -2.53
N THR A 64 -19.68 -3.01 -2.79
CA THR A 64 -19.24 -4.24 -2.11
C THR A 64 -17.79 -4.57 -2.44
N ALA A 65 -17.39 -4.44 -3.70
CA ALA A 65 -15.99 -4.62 -4.11
C ALA A 65 -15.08 -3.60 -3.40
N LEU A 66 -15.48 -2.33 -3.33
CA LEU A 66 -14.75 -1.31 -2.58
C LEU A 66 -14.68 -1.62 -1.08
N ALA A 67 -15.78 -2.04 -0.45
CA ALA A 67 -15.81 -2.47 0.94
C ALA A 67 -14.78 -3.58 1.21
N ALA A 68 -14.73 -4.60 0.35
CA ALA A 68 -13.78 -5.69 0.46
C ALA A 68 -12.32 -5.22 0.39
N LEU A 69 -11.98 -4.25 -0.48
CA LEU A 69 -10.63 -3.68 -0.56
C LEU A 69 -10.24 -2.95 0.73
N VAL A 70 -11.15 -2.16 1.29
CA VAL A 70 -10.89 -1.38 2.50
C VAL A 70 -10.80 -2.28 3.73
N VAL A 71 -11.63 -3.33 3.81
CA VAL A 71 -11.51 -4.38 4.84
C VAL A 71 -10.17 -5.09 4.75
N LYS A 72 -9.74 -5.50 3.55
CA LYS A 72 -8.41 -6.11 3.33
C LYS A 72 -7.28 -5.20 3.79
N GLU A 73 -7.36 -3.91 3.49
CA GLU A 73 -6.39 -2.89 3.94
C GLU A 73 -6.39 -2.77 5.48
N ALA A 74 -7.57 -2.68 6.10
CA ALA A 74 -7.70 -2.62 7.56
C ALA A 74 -7.05 -3.83 8.24
N VAL A 75 -7.39 -5.04 7.80
CA VAL A 75 -6.80 -6.28 8.30
C VAL A 75 -5.28 -6.28 8.13
N SER A 76 -4.78 -5.78 7.00
CA SER A 76 -3.34 -5.71 6.73
C SER A 76 -2.62 -4.78 7.71
N ARG A 77 -3.18 -3.59 7.99
CA ARG A 77 -2.57 -2.66 8.96
C ARG A 77 -2.60 -3.17 10.40
N TRP A 78 -3.63 -3.89 10.79
CA TRP A 78 -3.70 -4.50 12.12
C TRP A 78 -2.71 -5.65 12.31
N ARG A 79 -2.44 -6.41 11.24
CA ARG A 79 -1.51 -7.54 11.25
C ARG A 79 -0.07 -7.15 11.00
N LEU A 80 0.18 -5.99 10.40
CA LEU A 80 1.52 -5.51 10.12
C LEU A 80 2.30 -5.28 11.43
N TYR A 81 3.35 -6.06 11.60
CA TYR A 81 4.21 -6.05 12.77
C TYR A 81 5.62 -6.42 12.36
N ALA A 82 6.61 -5.71 12.89
CA ALA A 82 8.00 -6.11 12.82
C ALA A 82 8.71 -5.82 14.15
N ARG A 83 9.65 -6.67 14.52
CA ARG A 83 10.52 -6.55 15.69
C ARG A 83 11.96 -6.77 15.25
N LEU A 84 12.82 -5.84 15.60
CA LEU A 84 14.25 -5.92 15.34
C LEU A 84 14.99 -6.01 16.69
N GLU A 85 15.66 -7.14 16.91
CA GLU A 85 16.33 -7.46 18.18
C GLU A 85 17.55 -8.35 17.92
N GLY A 86 18.70 -7.99 18.49
CA GLY A 86 19.92 -8.80 18.36
C GLY A 86 20.34 -9.11 16.91
N GLY A 87 20.07 -8.21 15.96
CA GLY A 87 20.34 -8.44 14.54
C GLY A 87 19.36 -9.38 13.83
N ARG A 88 18.28 -9.80 14.51
CA ARG A 88 17.20 -10.61 13.93
C ARG A 88 15.97 -9.76 13.66
N LEU A 89 15.37 -9.98 12.49
CA LEU A 89 14.09 -9.40 12.12
C LEU A 89 13.00 -10.47 12.24
N THR A 90 12.11 -10.29 13.21
CA THR A 90 10.87 -11.05 13.31
C THR A 90 9.71 -10.20 12.82
N ALA A 91 8.98 -10.62 11.78
CA ALA A 91 7.88 -9.83 11.23
C ALA A 91 6.69 -10.69 10.80
N LEU A 92 5.49 -10.11 10.89
CA LEU A 92 4.29 -10.63 10.28
C LEU A 92 3.94 -9.74 9.09
N LEU A 93 4.28 -10.20 7.90
CA LEU A 93 4.04 -9.48 6.66
C LEU A 93 2.68 -9.88 6.08
N PRO A 94 1.71 -8.95 6.00
CA PRO A 94 0.39 -9.24 5.49
C PRO A 94 0.40 -9.50 3.97
N LEU A 95 -0.75 -9.97 3.46
CA LEU A 95 -0.96 -10.18 2.03
C LEU A 95 -0.77 -8.88 1.24
N ARG A 96 -1.26 -7.76 1.79
CA ARG A 96 -1.21 -6.45 1.15
C ARG A 96 -0.15 -5.59 1.85
N ARG A 97 1.00 -5.45 1.21
CA ARG A 97 2.16 -4.67 1.69
C ARG A 97 2.64 -3.69 0.63
N GLY A 98 1.68 -3.05 -0.04
CA GLY A 98 1.84 -2.26 -1.25
C GLY A 98 0.56 -2.35 -2.09
N PHE A 99 0.57 -1.88 -3.34
CA PHE A 99 -0.54 -2.03 -4.28
C PHE A 99 -0.68 -3.47 -4.78
N ILE A 100 0.41 -4.23 -4.83
CA ILE A 100 0.44 -5.62 -5.29
C ILE A 100 0.18 -6.57 -4.12
N GLU A 101 -0.71 -7.54 -4.34
CA GLU A 101 -0.93 -8.64 -3.39
C GLU A 101 0.25 -9.61 -3.40
N GLN A 102 0.70 -10.02 -2.23
CA GLN A 102 1.85 -10.88 -2.00
C GLN A 102 1.45 -12.02 -1.05
N LYS A 103 2.21 -13.11 -1.01
CA LYS A 103 1.96 -14.16 -0.01
C LYS A 103 2.14 -13.59 1.39
N ARG A 104 1.25 -13.98 2.32
CA ARG A 104 1.42 -13.70 3.75
C ARG A 104 2.58 -14.54 4.26
N VAL A 105 3.50 -13.92 4.99
CA VAL A 105 4.67 -14.60 5.54
C VAL A 105 4.92 -14.12 6.95
N GLY A 106 5.08 -15.07 7.88
CA GLY A 106 5.75 -14.82 9.16
C GLY A 106 7.24 -15.07 8.95
N VAL A 107 8.08 -14.10 9.28
CA VAL A 107 9.53 -14.23 9.16
C VAL A 107 10.21 -14.12 10.49
N ASP A 108 11.26 -14.89 10.64
CA ASP A 108 12.30 -14.74 11.65
C ASP A 108 13.64 -15.00 10.97
N ILE A 109 14.32 -13.92 10.60
CA ILE A 109 15.54 -13.97 9.77
C ILE A 109 16.68 -13.22 10.45
N ALA A 110 17.90 -13.75 10.33
CA ALA A 110 19.08 -13.00 10.72
C ALA A 110 19.40 -12.00 9.62
N VAL A 111 19.49 -10.72 9.97
CA VAL A 111 19.78 -9.66 9.00
C VAL A 111 21.19 -9.80 8.42
N SER A 112 22.10 -10.42 9.18
CA SER A 112 23.46 -10.76 8.74
C SER A 112 23.53 -11.72 7.54
N ASP A 113 22.44 -12.44 7.25
CA ASP A 113 22.38 -13.38 6.12
C ASP A 113 22.16 -12.65 4.78
N TYR A 114 22.00 -11.32 4.82
CA TYR A 114 21.74 -10.47 3.68
C TYR A 114 22.93 -9.53 3.43
N ASP A 115 23.19 -9.25 2.16
CA ASP A 115 24.32 -8.43 1.71
C ASP A 115 23.97 -6.94 1.66
N HIS A 116 22.78 -6.62 1.14
CA HIS A 116 22.28 -5.24 1.05
C HIS A 116 20.75 -5.20 0.96
N ILE A 117 20.22 -3.99 0.95
CA ILE A 117 18.81 -3.69 0.73
C ILE A 117 18.66 -3.01 -0.62
N GLU A 118 17.74 -3.46 -1.45
CA GLU A 118 17.34 -2.74 -2.66
C GLU A 118 16.06 -1.96 -2.40
N THR A 119 15.97 -0.75 -2.98
CA THR A 119 14.74 0.03 -3.05
C THR A 119 14.49 0.50 -4.48
N ARG A 120 13.22 0.68 -4.84
CA ARG A 120 12.83 1.33 -6.09
C ARG A 120 11.50 2.04 -5.94
N LEU A 121 11.26 3.03 -6.77
CA LEU A 121 9.96 3.70 -6.87
C LEU A 121 9.12 3.06 -7.98
N GLU A 122 7.92 2.62 -7.64
CA GLU A 122 6.98 1.99 -8.55
C GLU A 122 5.80 2.93 -8.78
N VAL A 123 5.62 3.38 -10.02
CA VAL A 123 4.61 4.38 -10.40
C VAL A 123 3.45 3.72 -11.15
N PHE A 124 2.22 4.04 -10.78
CA PHE A 124 1.01 3.49 -11.39
C PHE A 124 0.12 4.62 -11.88
N SER A 125 -0.31 4.55 -13.15
CA SER A 125 -1.10 5.60 -13.79
C SER A 125 -2.41 5.04 -14.36
N ALA A 126 -3.57 5.50 -13.89
CA ALA A 126 -4.88 5.11 -14.42
C ALA A 126 -5.85 6.29 -14.44
N LEU A 127 -6.60 6.47 -15.53
CA LEU A 127 -7.61 7.54 -15.70
C LEU A 127 -7.12 8.95 -15.29
N GLY A 128 -5.89 9.30 -15.65
CA GLY A 128 -5.29 10.60 -15.33
C GLY A 128 -4.79 10.75 -13.89
N VAL A 129 -5.06 9.78 -13.01
CA VAL A 129 -4.51 9.70 -11.64
C VAL A 129 -3.20 8.92 -11.69
N THR A 130 -2.17 9.47 -11.09
CA THR A 130 -0.85 8.83 -10.97
C THR A 130 -0.44 8.76 -9.49
N THR A 131 -0.16 7.55 -9.02
CA THR A 131 0.32 7.31 -7.64
C THR A 131 1.62 6.54 -7.68
N ALA A 132 2.33 6.52 -6.56
CA ALA A 132 3.54 5.73 -6.43
C ALA A 132 3.62 5.01 -5.08
N GLN A 133 4.44 3.97 -5.07
CA GLN A 133 4.92 3.35 -3.85
C GLN A 133 6.43 3.14 -3.93
N ARG A 134 7.12 3.22 -2.79
CA ARG A 134 8.52 2.86 -2.69
C ARG A 134 8.63 1.45 -2.13
N ALA A 135 9.16 0.55 -2.94
CA ALA A 135 9.33 -0.86 -2.62
C ALA A 135 10.70 -1.13 -1.99
N TYR A 136 10.78 -2.14 -1.12
CA TYR A 136 12.00 -2.56 -0.42
C TYR A 136 12.16 -4.07 -0.44
N ALA A 137 13.37 -4.55 -0.71
CA ALA A 137 13.74 -5.96 -0.65
C ALA A 137 15.09 -6.15 0.05
N LEU A 138 15.21 -7.22 0.83
CA LEU A 138 16.50 -7.69 1.34
C LEU A 138 17.13 -8.62 0.30
N VAL A 139 18.41 -8.46 0.00
CA VAL A 139 19.12 -9.25 -1.01
C VAL A 139 20.16 -10.12 -0.36
N LYS A 140 20.09 -11.43 -0.62
CA LYS A 140 21.09 -12.40 -0.16
C LYS A 140 22.34 -12.36 -1.05
N PRO A 141 23.49 -12.87 -0.59
CA PRO A 141 24.70 -12.97 -1.40
C PRO A 141 24.55 -13.73 -2.73
N ASN A 142 23.60 -14.66 -2.82
CA ASN A 142 23.29 -15.40 -4.04
C ASN A 142 22.33 -14.65 -5.01
N GLY A 143 21.96 -13.40 -4.70
CA GLY A 143 21.03 -12.59 -5.49
C GLY A 143 19.54 -12.86 -5.22
N GLU A 144 19.21 -13.78 -4.31
CA GLU A 144 17.81 -14.03 -3.92
C GLU A 144 17.24 -12.82 -3.17
N ARG A 145 16.03 -12.40 -3.57
CA ARG A 145 15.35 -11.24 -2.98
C ARG A 145 14.23 -11.67 -2.04
N PHE A 146 14.28 -11.16 -0.82
CA PHE A 146 13.17 -11.22 0.12
C PHE A 146 12.43 -9.89 0.13
N PHE A 147 11.24 -9.85 -0.49
CA PHE A 147 10.43 -8.64 -0.56
C PHE A 147 9.80 -8.28 0.79
N LEU A 148 10.27 -7.20 1.40
CA LEU A 148 9.79 -6.68 2.70
C LEU A 148 8.41 -6.05 2.58
N GLY A 149 8.20 -5.22 1.56
CA GLY A 149 6.99 -4.43 1.36
C GLY A 149 7.26 -3.11 0.66
N ALA A 150 6.22 -2.30 0.54
CA ALA A 150 6.26 -1.01 -0.11
C ALA A 150 5.42 0.03 0.65
N ASP A 151 5.94 1.26 0.72
CA ASP A 151 5.26 2.41 1.30
C ASP A 151 4.58 3.22 0.20
N ARG A 152 3.27 3.45 0.32
CA ARG A 152 2.51 4.27 -0.64
C ARG A 152 2.68 5.75 -0.30
N GLU A 153 2.83 6.59 -1.32
CA GLU A 153 3.20 8.01 -1.21
C GLU A 153 2.31 8.87 -0.29
N MET A 154 1.04 8.49 -0.09
CA MET A 154 0.08 9.23 0.75
C MET A 154 -0.07 8.66 2.17
N LEU A 155 0.68 7.62 2.52
CA LEU A 155 0.59 6.94 3.80
C LEU A 155 1.87 7.14 4.61
N THR A 156 1.75 7.06 5.94
CA THR A 156 2.93 7.09 6.81
C THR A 156 3.87 5.94 6.45
N PRO A 157 5.15 6.21 6.16
CA PRO A 157 6.08 5.18 5.73
C PRO A 157 6.39 4.25 6.91
N PHE A 158 6.15 2.96 6.72
CA PHE A 158 6.42 1.89 7.67
C PHE A 158 7.72 1.16 7.30
N PHE A 159 7.87 0.77 6.04
CA PHE A 159 9.00 -0.03 5.58
C PHE A 159 10.27 0.79 5.51
N GLU A 160 10.21 2.06 5.13
CA GLU A 160 11.33 2.99 5.21
C GLU A 160 11.88 3.09 6.64
N LYS A 161 11.01 3.21 7.64
CA LYS A 161 11.41 3.26 9.06
C LYS A 161 12.06 1.96 9.51
N LEU A 162 11.51 0.83 9.09
CA LEU A 162 12.09 -0.48 9.36
C LEU A 162 13.45 -0.64 8.70
N VAL A 163 13.60 -0.25 7.44
CA VAL A 163 14.86 -0.29 6.68
C VAL A 163 15.90 0.62 7.34
N ASN A 164 15.55 1.85 7.71
CA ASN A 164 16.45 2.76 8.41
C ASN A 164 16.92 2.18 9.77
N ALA A 165 16.03 1.48 10.48
CA ALA A 165 16.40 0.78 11.71
C ALA A 165 17.33 -0.42 11.46
N ILE A 166 17.14 -1.14 10.35
CA ILE A 166 18.03 -2.22 9.92
C ILE A 166 19.42 -1.67 9.60
N VAL A 167 19.48 -0.66 8.74
CA VAL A 167 20.72 0.01 8.29
C VAL A 167 21.49 0.55 9.49
N SER A 168 20.83 1.29 10.39
CA SER A 168 21.50 1.88 11.56
C SER A 168 22.08 0.85 12.53
N ARG A 169 21.54 -0.38 12.57
CA ARG A 169 22.05 -1.45 13.45
C ARG A 169 23.08 -2.36 12.82
N THR A 170 23.04 -2.51 11.50
CA THR A 170 23.84 -3.54 10.80
C THR A 170 24.86 -2.95 9.84
N GLY A 171 24.72 -1.67 9.48
CA GLY A 171 25.55 -1.04 8.45
C GLY A 171 25.24 -1.52 7.03
N LEU A 172 24.17 -2.30 6.82
CA LEU A 172 23.74 -2.69 5.48
C LEU A 172 23.53 -1.47 4.59
N LYS A 173 23.98 -1.58 3.34
CA LYS A 173 23.80 -0.52 2.35
C LYS A 173 22.42 -0.60 1.71
N VAL A 174 21.90 0.55 1.29
CA VAL A 174 20.67 0.65 0.51
C VAL A 174 21.04 1.04 -0.93
N ALA A 175 20.69 0.20 -1.90
CA ALA A 175 20.83 0.46 -3.32
C ALA A 175 19.48 0.94 -3.89
N ASP A 176 19.41 2.16 -4.40
CA ASP A 176 18.23 2.65 -5.12
C ASP A 176 18.33 2.26 -6.60
N LEU A 177 17.40 1.44 -7.07
CA LEU A 177 17.31 0.97 -8.45
C LEU A 177 16.55 1.96 -9.35
N GLY A 178 16.15 3.11 -8.82
CA GLY A 178 15.47 4.17 -9.56
C GLY A 178 13.96 3.98 -9.62
N MET A 179 13.37 4.28 -10.77
CA MET A 179 11.92 4.33 -10.97
C MET A 179 11.48 3.35 -12.05
N VAL A 180 10.37 2.65 -11.83
CA VAL A 180 9.73 1.78 -12.83
C VAL A 180 8.24 2.08 -12.97
N ASP A 181 7.70 1.86 -14.16
CA ASP A 181 6.26 1.90 -14.39
C ASP A 181 5.63 0.54 -14.00
N GLY A 182 4.69 0.58 -13.07
CA GLY A 182 3.81 -0.53 -12.74
C GLY A 182 2.51 -0.48 -13.54
N ASP A 183 1.97 -1.65 -13.83
CA ASP A 183 0.62 -1.79 -14.38
C ASP A 183 -0.39 -1.54 -13.25
N PRO A 184 -1.25 -0.49 -13.36
CA PRO A 184 -2.29 -0.23 -12.37
C PRO A 184 -3.37 -1.31 -12.33
N GLY A 185 -3.40 -2.22 -13.30
CA GLY A 185 -4.49 -3.17 -13.50
C GLY A 185 -5.82 -2.46 -13.68
N PHE A 186 -6.90 -3.06 -13.19
CA PHE A 186 -8.22 -2.43 -13.19
C PHE A 186 -8.27 -1.33 -12.13
N LEU A 187 -7.94 -0.09 -12.50
CA LEU A 187 -8.07 1.12 -11.68
C LEU A 187 -7.44 1.01 -10.27
N LEU A 188 -6.29 0.33 -10.14
CA LEU A 188 -5.65 0.03 -8.84
C LEU A 188 -6.52 -0.80 -7.88
N VAL A 189 -7.56 -1.45 -8.38
CA VAL A 189 -8.43 -2.36 -7.62
C VAL A 189 -7.98 -3.81 -7.75
N ALA A 190 -7.62 -4.25 -8.96
CA ALA A 190 -7.28 -5.65 -9.21
C ALA A 190 -6.20 -5.80 -10.29
N ARG A 191 -5.43 -6.90 -10.19
CA ARG A 191 -4.39 -7.31 -11.16
C ARG A 191 -3.28 -6.27 -11.37
N GLN A 192 -2.91 -5.55 -10.32
CA GLN A 192 -1.73 -4.69 -10.34
C GLN A 192 -0.49 -5.57 -10.46
N SER A 193 0.47 -5.14 -11.28
CA SER A 193 1.76 -5.80 -11.41
C SER A 193 2.87 -4.80 -11.61
N VAL A 194 4.10 -5.22 -11.32
CA VAL A 194 5.30 -4.43 -11.59
C VAL A 194 6.29 -5.29 -12.35
N PRO A 195 7.17 -4.68 -13.15
CA PRO A 195 8.29 -5.37 -13.77
C PRO A 195 9.18 -6.06 -12.73
N ASP A 196 9.95 -7.05 -13.18
CA ASP A 196 10.92 -7.74 -12.33
C ASP A 196 11.94 -6.76 -11.73
N TRP A 197 12.56 -7.12 -10.61
CA TRP A 197 13.58 -6.31 -9.94
C TRP A 197 14.82 -6.07 -10.80
N SER A 198 15.11 -6.92 -11.79
CA SER A 198 16.18 -6.70 -12.76
C SER A 198 15.85 -5.68 -13.85
N SER A 199 14.63 -5.14 -13.89
CA SER A 199 14.24 -4.17 -14.93
C SER A 199 15.00 -2.87 -14.76
N ALA A 200 15.44 -2.29 -15.88
CA ALA A 200 16.11 -1.00 -15.88
C ALA A 200 15.19 0.11 -15.34
N SER A 201 15.77 1.08 -14.65
CA SER A 201 15.08 2.32 -14.31
C SER A 201 14.63 3.04 -15.58
N LEU A 202 13.52 3.75 -15.46
CA LEU A 202 13.10 4.77 -16.42
C LEU A 202 14.23 5.79 -16.65
N SER A 203 14.27 6.35 -17.85
CA SER A 203 15.16 7.46 -18.18
C SER A 203 14.79 8.73 -17.39
N GLU A 204 15.73 9.67 -17.25
CA GLU A 204 15.49 10.94 -16.53
C GLU A 204 14.32 11.73 -17.11
N ALA A 205 14.17 11.72 -18.44
CA ALA A 205 13.06 12.39 -19.12
C ALA A 205 11.70 11.75 -18.76
N GLU A 206 11.63 10.43 -18.69
CA GLU A 206 10.43 9.70 -18.29
C GLU A 206 10.10 9.93 -16.82
N ILE A 207 11.12 9.88 -15.94
CA ILE A 207 11.01 10.20 -14.52
C ILE A 207 10.37 11.58 -14.31
N GLU A 208 10.87 12.59 -15.02
CA GLU A 208 10.35 13.95 -14.92
C GLU A 208 8.89 14.06 -15.38
N VAL A 209 8.52 13.36 -16.46
CA VAL A 209 7.12 13.27 -16.90
C VAL A 209 6.23 12.59 -15.85
N ARG A 210 6.71 11.51 -15.22
CA ARG A 210 5.96 10.80 -14.17
C ARG A 210 5.80 11.65 -12.92
N ASN A 211 6.85 12.35 -12.50
CA ASN A 211 6.80 13.26 -11.36
C ASN A 211 5.81 14.41 -11.59
N ARG A 212 5.79 15.00 -12.78
CA ARG A 212 4.78 16.02 -13.14
C ARG A 212 3.35 15.49 -13.08
N ARG A 213 3.09 14.26 -13.55
CA ARG A 213 1.76 13.64 -13.47
C ARG A 213 1.36 13.31 -12.03
N ARG A 214 2.29 12.81 -11.22
CA ARG A 214 2.10 12.55 -9.78
C ARG A 214 1.74 13.84 -9.04
N ALA A 215 2.47 14.93 -9.29
CA ALA A 215 2.22 16.22 -8.65
C ALA A 215 0.83 16.82 -8.97
N ARG A 216 0.24 16.49 -10.14
CA ARG A 216 -1.12 16.94 -10.52
C ARG A 216 -2.24 16.10 -9.89
N THR A 217 -1.93 14.91 -9.40
CA THR A 217 -2.95 13.97 -8.90
C THR A 217 -3.78 14.53 -7.74
N PRO A 218 -3.19 15.17 -6.70
CA PRO A 218 -3.98 15.80 -5.65
C PRO A 218 -4.97 16.85 -6.18
N GLN A 219 -4.57 17.63 -7.18
CA GLN A 219 -5.43 18.67 -7.79
C GLN A 219 -6.62 18.03 -8.51
N ILE A 220 -6.39 16.94 -9.25
CA ILE A 220 -7.46 16.19 -9.94
C ILE A 220 -8.44 15.62 -8.92
N LEU A 221 -7.94 15.01 -7.83
CA LEU A 221 -8.80 14.44 -6.78
C LEU A 221 -9.63 15.52 -6.07
N ILE A 222 -9.04 16.69 -5.78
CA ILE A 222 -9.76 17.84 -5.20
C ILE A 222 -10.82 18.35 -6.18
N ALA A 223 -10.49 18.51 -7.46
CA ALA A 223 -11.44 18.96 -8.47
C ALA A 223 -12.65 18.02 -8.56
N ILE A 224 -12.42 16.70 -8.60
CA ILE A 224 -13.49 15.69 -8.59
C ILE A 224 -14.35 15.82 -7.33
N ALA A 225 -13.73 15.91 -6.15
CA ALA A 225 -14.45 16.05 -4.88
C ALA A 225 -15.33 17.32 -4.84
N LEU A 226 -14.82 18.45 -5.33
CA LEU A 226 -15.56 19.71 -5.43
C LEU A 226 -16.71 19.59 -6.42
N THR A 227 -16.51 19.01 -7.60
CA THR A 227 -17.57 18.82 -8.59
C THR A 227 -18.70 17.96 -8.04
N VAL A 228 -18.40 16.86 -7.33
CA VAL A 228 -19.42 16.01 -6.69
C VAL A 228 -20.18 16.77 -5.60
N THR A 229 -19.47 17.58 -4.80
CA THR A 229 -20.10 18.38 -3.73
C THR A 229 -21.02 19.45 -4.32
N LEU A 230 -20.57 20.16 -5.35
CA LEU A 230 -21.36 21.18 -6.05
C LEU A 230 -22.56 20.58 -6.77
N ALA A 231 -22.40 19.43 -7.45
CA ALA A 231 -23.51 18.73 -8.09
C ALA A 231 -24.58 18.30 -7.07
N ARG A 232 -24.19 17.89 -5.86
CA ARG A 232 -25.14 17.62 -4.77
C ARG A 232 -25.84 18.86 -4.23
N ALA A 233 -25.11 19.98 -4.11
CA ALA A 233 -25.69 21.23 -3.65
C ALA A 233 -26.68 21.83 -4.67
N LEU A 234 -26.43 21.63 -5.97
CA LEU A 234 -27.25 22.17 -7.07
C LEU A 234 -28.39 21.22 -7.52
N GLY A 235 -28.22 19.91 -7.35
CA GLY A 235 -29.22 18.89 -7.69
C GLY A 235 -30.16 18.51 -6.55
N GLY A 236 -30.05 19.17 -5.39
CA GLY A 236 -30.91 19.00 -4.22
C GLY A 236 -32.17 19.88 -4.23
N HIS A 237 -32.82 20.01 -5.40
CA HIS A 237 -34.13 20.62 -5.57
C HIS A 237 -35.12 19.59 -6.13
#